data_AF-A0A2W6NPE9-F1
#
_entry.id   AF-A0A2W6NPE9-F1
#
_cell.length_a   1.000
_cell.length_b   1.000
_cell.length_c   1.000
_cell.angle_alpha   90.00
_cell.angle_beta   90.00
_cell.angle_gamma   90.00
#
_symmetry.space_group_name_H-M   'P 1'
#
loop_
_entity.id
_entity.type
_entity.pdbx_description
1 polymer ?
#
loop_
_entity_poly.entity_id
_entity_poly.type
_entity_poly.pdbx_seq_one_letter_code
_entity_poly.pdbx_strand_id
1 'polypeptide(L)'
;MKEFRTDELENDAILAAAASELEQMVNQVCERIGTPLHETTELQRQVLAAFGFGAVYSITHRDRLAEPQAHALSIRMLIKPFNYSEQQAVDFVDDLIRVASNEETHPVMNTIIHRGINGHVQFAQEDHEALGRNIQEILAAVQQ
;
A
#
# COMPACT_ATOMS: atom_id res chain seq x y z
N MET A 1 2.40 -33.92 14.55
CA MET A 1 1.12 -33.32 14.08
C MET A 1 0.64 -32.17 14.99
N LYS A 2 1.56 -31.35 15.54
CA LYS A 2 1.25 -30.17 16.39
C LYS A 2 1.86 -28.87 15.85
N GLU A 3 2.80 -28.93 14.90
CA GLU A 3 3.49 -27.77 14.34
C GLU A 3 2.60 -27.00 13.34
N PHE A 4 1.94 -27.70 12.41
CA PHE A 4 1.08 -27.10 11.37
C PHE A 4 0.05 -26.06 11.87
N ARG A 5 -0.59 -26.30 13.02
CA ARG A 5 -1.64 -25.41 13.53
C ARG A 5 -1.08 -24.17 14.24
N THR A 6 0.16 -24.22 14.68
CA THR A 6 0.81 -23.10 15.38
C THR A 6 1.32 -22.10 14.36
N ASP A 7 1.91 -22.59 13.27
CA ASP A 7 2.43 -21.77 12.17
C ASP A 7 1.30 -21.03 11.43
N GLU A 8 0.14 -21.65 11.21
CA GLU A 8 -1.03 -20.98 10.60
C GLU A 8 -1.56 -19.82 11.45
N LEU A 9 -1.70 -20.02 12.76
CA LEU A 9 -2.18 -18.98 13.69
C LEU A 9 -1.19 -17.80 13.82
N GLU A 10 0.11 -18.09 13.80
CA GLU A 10 1.15 -17.08 13.82
C GLU A 10 1.14 -16.26 12.51
N ASN A 11 1.01 -16.93 11.36
CA ASN A 11 0.89 -16.28 10.06
C ASN A 11 -0.34 -15.38 9.94
N ASP A 12 -1.50 -15.83 10.44
CA ASP A 12 -2.73 -15.03 10.44
C ASP A 12 -2.59 -13.77 11.31
N ALA A 13 -1.92 -13.89 12.45
CA ALA A 13 -1.66 -12.76 13.34
C ALA A 13 -0.72 -11.72 12.68
N ILE A 14 0.34 -12.17 12.01
CA ILE A 14 1.27 -11.29 11.28
C ILE A 14 0.52 -10.58 10.15
N LEU A 15 -0.27 -11.30 9.35
CA LEU A 15 -1.04 -10.70 8.26
C LEU A 15 -2.07 -9.67 8.76
N ALA A 16 -2.71 -9.95 9.90
CA ALA A 16 -3.64 -9.02 10.54
C ALA A 16 -2.93 -7.75 11.03
N ALA A 17 -1.75 -7.88 11.64
CA ALA A 17 -0.92 -6.75 12.08
C ALA A 17 -0.46 -5.90 10.90
N ALA A 18 0.07 -6.54 9.85
CA ALA A 18 0.48 -5.89 8.60
C ALA A 18 -0.66 -5.09 7.96
N ALA A 19 -1.86 -5.65 7.92
CA ALA A 19 -3.03 -4.96 7.38
C ALA A 19 -3.46 -3.78 8.26
N SER A 20 -3.43 -3.93 9.59
CA SER A 20 -3.74 -2.82 10.51
C SER A 20 -2.73 -1.68 10.37
N GLU A 21 -1.45 -1.99 10.18
CA GLU A 21 -0.40 -1.00 9.96
C GLU A 21 -0.60 -0.23 8.66
N LEU A 22 -0.95 -0.92 7.56
CA LEU A 22 -1.30 -0.26 6.29
C LEU A 22 -2.53 0.64 6.42
N GLU A 23 -3.59 0.17 7.10
CA GLU A 23 -4.79 0.97 7.34
C GLU A 23 -4.45 2.25 8.12
N GLN A 24 -3.57 2.17 9.13
CA GLN A 24 -3.10 3.33 9.89
C GLN A 24 -2.26 4.29 9.04
N MET A 25 -1.34 3.77 8.23
CA MET A 25 -0.53 4.60 7.32
C MET A 25 -1.42 5.34 6.32
N VAL A 26 -2.40 4.67 5.72
CA VAL A 26 -3.33 5.29 4.77
C VAL A 26 -4.16 6.39 5.44
N ASN A 27 -4.66 6.14 6.65
CA ASN A 27 -5.35 7.17 7.42
C ASN A 27 -4.45 8.38 7.69
N GLN A 28 -3.20 8.14 8.11
CA GLN A 28 -2.24 9.21 8.33
C GLN A 28 -1.95 10.00 7.05
N VAL A 29 -1.85 9.35 5.90
CA VAL A 29 -1.73 10.01 4.59
C VAL A 29 -2.93 10.90 4.31
N CYS A 30 -4.15 10.41 4.53
CA CYS A 30 -5.38 11.17 4.31
C CYS A 30 -5.45 12.43 5.19
N GLU A 31 -5.06 12.31 6.46
CA GLU A 31 -4.94 13.45 7.36
C GLU A 31 -3.95 14.49 6.85
N ARG A 32 -2.81 14.07 6.30
CA ARG A 32 -1.76 14.98 5.80
C ARG A 32 -2.12 15.68 4.50
N ILE A 33 -2.90 15.04 3.64
CA ILE A 33 -3.41 15.69 2.41
C ILE A 33 -4.68 16.50 2.67
N GLY A 34 -5.33 16.33 3.83
CA GLY A 34 -6.56 17.03 4.19
C GLY A 34 -7.79 16.58 3.37
N THR A 35 -7.72 15.42 2.72
CA THR A 35 -8.80 14.85 1.90
C THR A 35 -9.05 13.42 2.35
N PRO A 36 -10.24 13.11 2.91
CA PRO A 36 -10.60 11.73 3.20
C PRO A 36 -10.79 10.92 1.90
N LEU A 37 -10.53 9.62 1.93
CA LEU A 37 -10.56 8.79 0.70
C LEU A 37 -11.85 8.88 -0.10
N HIS A 38 -13.01 8.98 0.55
CA HIS A 38 -14.30 9.06 -0.14
C HIS A 38 -14.53 10.39 -0.89
N GLU A 39 -13.70 11.41 -0.62
CA GLU A 39 -13.71 12.70 -1.34
C GLU A 39 -12.62 12.78 -2.42
N THR A 40 -11.77 11.75 -2.53
CA THR A 40 -10.73 11.71 -3.57
C THR A 40 -11.33 11.42 -4.95
N THR A 41 -10.71 11.97 -6.00
CA THR A 41 -11.01 11.54 -7.37
C THR A 41 -10.49 10.12 -7.62
N GLU A 42 -10.96 9.46 -8.68
CA GLU A 42 -10.43 8.12 -9.05
C GLU A 42 -8.92 8.14 -9.24
N LEU A 43 -8.39 9.15 -9.94
CA LEU A 43 -6.96 9.29 -10.18
C LEU A 43 -6.19 9.44 -8.87
N GLN A 44 -6.67 10.28 -7.95
CA GLN A 44 -6.06 10.44 -6.63
C GLN A 44 -6.09 9.11 -5.86
N ARG A 45 -7.22 8.41 -5.86
CA ARG A 45 -7.35 7.12 -5.17
C ARG A 45 -6.39 6.07 -5.73
N GLN A 46 -6.22 6.01 -7.05
CA GLN A 46 -5.26 5.12 -7.71
C GLN A 46 -3.80 5.47 -7.36
N VAL A 47 -3.47 6.75 -7.29
CA VAL A 47 -2.14 7.22 -6.88
C VAL A 47 -1.85 6.86 -5.42
N LEU A 48 -2.80 7.11 -4.52
CA LEU A 48 -2.67 6.74 -3.12
C LEU A 48 -2.58 5.21 -2.94
N ALA A 49 -3.32 4.44 -3.74
CA ALA A 49 -3.29 2.98 -3.73
C ALA A 49 -1.94 2.44 -4.20
N ALA A 50 -1.36 2.98 -5.26
CA ALA A 50 -0.01 2.62 -5.72
C ALA A 50 1.07 2.99 -4.70
N PHE A 51 0.91 4.14 -4.04
CA PHE A 51 1.78 4.53 -2.93
C PHE A 51 1.66 3.54 -1.75
N GLY A 52 0.44 3.15 -1.39
CA GLY A 52 0.18 2.11 -0.38
C GLY A 52 0.77 0.74 -0.76
N PHE A 53 0.74 0.39 -2.05
CA PHE A 53 1.35 -0.85 -2.54
C PHE A 53 2.88 -0.87 -2.33
N GLY A 54 3.55 0.28 -2.45
CA GLY A 54 4.95 0.43 -2.03
C GLY A 54 5.17 0.12 -0.54
N ALA A 55 4.23 0.48 0.33
CA ALA A 55 4.28 0.12 1.74
C ALA A 55 4.07 -1.38 1.97
N VAL A 56 3.19 -2.02 1.19
CA VAL A 56 3.04 -3.49 1.20
C VAL A 56 4.38 -4.18 0.91
N TYR A 57 5.13 -3.70 -0.09
CA TYR A 57 6.47 -4.22 -0.38
C TYR A 57 7.40 -4.13 0.84
N SER A 58 7.40 -2.99 1.53
CA SER A 58 8.25 -2.79 2.73
C SER A 58 7.89 -3.75 3.87
N ILE A 59 6.60 -3.89 4.15
CA ILE A 59 6.08 -4.76 5.22
C ILE A 59 6.37 -6.23 4.90
N THR A 60 6.06 -6.66 3.68
CA THR A 60 6.29 -8.05 3.24
C THR A 60 7.76 -8.44 3.31
N HIS A 61 8.68 -7.54 2.96
CA HIS A 61 10.12 -7.79 3.07
C HIS A 61 10.60 -7.81 4.52
N ARG A 62 10.11 -6.89 5.36
CA ARG A 62 10.43 -6.82 6.79
C ARG A 62 9.97 -8.08 7.53
N ASP A 63 8.73 -8.50 7.29
CA ASP A 63 8.05 -9.57 8.01
C ASP A 63 8.22 -10.94 7.33
N ARG A 64 8.97 -10.99 6.20
CA ARG A 64 9.26 -12.20 5.42
C ARG A 64 8.01 -12.95 4.98
N LEU A 65 6.99 -12.20 4.55
CA LEU A 65 5.74 -12.76 4.05
C LEU A 65 5.99 -13.50 2.73
N ALA A 66 5.40 -14.68 2.60
CA ALA A 66 5.40 -15.42 1.36
C ALA A 66 4.54 -14.73 0.29
N GLU A 67 4.80 -15.03 -0.98
CA GLU A 67 4.10 -14.42 -2.12
C GLU A 67 2.55 -14.48 -2.02
N PRO A 68 1.92 -15.59 -1.62
CA PRO A 68 0.46 -15.61 -1.43
C PRO A 68 -0.03 -14.65 -0.34
N GLN A 69 0.74 -14.46 0.73
CA GLN A 69 0.41 -13.54 1.82
C GLN A 69 0.59 -12.08 1.38
N ALA A 70 1.67 -11.78 0.65
CA ALA A 70 1.89 -10.47 0.06
C ALA A 70 0.77 -10.08 -0.92
N HIS A 71 0.34 -11.03 -1.75
CA HIS A 71 -0.79 -10.85 -2.66
C HIS A 71 -2.10 -10.61 -1.90
N ALA A 72 -2.39 -11.43 -0.87
CA ALA A 72 -3.58 -11.26 -0.02
C ALA A 72 -3.59 -9.90 0.71
N LEU A 73 -2.43 -9.46 1.21
CA LEU A 73 -2.27 -8.15 1.86
C LEU A 73 -2.56 -7.00 0.88
N SER A 74 -2.07 -7.11 -0.35
CA SER A 74 -2.29 -6.13 -1.42
C SER A 74 -3.78 -6.01 -1.77
N ILE A 75 -4.47 -7.14 -1.95
CA ILE A 75 -5.92 -7.17 -2.20
C ILE A 75 -6.68 -6.54 -1.03
N ARG A 76 -6.34 -6.94 0.21
CA ARG A 76 -6.99 -6.42 1.41
C ARG A 76 -6.82 -4.91 1.54
N MET A 77 -5.64 -4.38 1.21
CA MET A 77 -5.38 -2.94 1.17
C MET A 77 -6.29 -2.25 0.15
N LEU A 78 -6.46 -2.78 -1.05
CA LEU A 78 -7.33 -2.14 -2.04
C LEU A 78 -8.81 -2.19 -1.64
N ILE A 79 -9.27 -3.27 -1.00
CA ILE A 79 -10.66 -3.40 -0.58
C ILE A 79 -10.96 -2.51 0.64
N LYS A 80 -10.16 -2.61 1.71
CA LYS A 80 -10.53 -2.01 3.00
C LYS A 80 -10.31 -0.50 3.05
N PRO A 81 -9.07 0.01 3.02
CA PRO A 81 -8.88 1.45 3.02
C PRO A 81 -9.38 2.07 1.70
N PHE A 82 -9.07 1.50 0.54
CA PHE A 82 -9.37 2.16 -0.76
C PHE A 82 -10.76 1.86 -1.35
N ASN A 83 -11.57 1.03 -0.69
CA ASN A 83 -12.96 0.74 -1.03
C ASN A 83 -13.17 0.27 -2.50
N TYR A 84 -12.19 -0.42 -3.07
CA TYR A 84 -12.36 -1.11 -4.34
C TYR A 84 -13.22 -2.37 -4.14
N SER A 85 -14.01 -2.72 -5.15
CA SER A 85 -14.64 -4.05 -5.19
C SER A 85 -13.58 -5.15 -5.28
N GLU A 86 -13.93 -6.38 -4.89
CA GLU A 86 -13.01 -7.52 -4.97
C GLU A 86 -12.40 -7.70 -6.36
N GLN A 87 -13.22 -7.61 -7.42
CA GLN A 87 -12.74 -7.74 -8.79
C GLN A 87 -11.77 -6.61 -9.16
N GLN A 88 -12.12 -5.36 -8.85
CA GLN A 88 -11.24 -4.22 -9.11
C GLN A 88 -9.92 -4.34 -8.34
N ALA A 89 -9.97 -4.84 -7.11
CA ALA A 89 -8.78 -5.04 -6.29
C ALA A 89 -7.85 -6.09 -6.91
N VAL A 90 -8.39 -7.23 -7.34
CA VAL A 90 -7.59 -8.29 -8.01
C VAL A 90 -6.94 -7.74 -9.28
N ASP A 91 -7.74 -7.15 -10.18
CA ASP A 91 -7.24 -6.62 -11.45
C ASP A 91 -6.15 -5.56 -11.22
N PHE A 92 -6.35 -4.69 -10.22
CA PHE A 92 -5.42 -3.61 -9.93
C PHE A 92 -4.14 -4.10 -9.24
N VAL A 93 -4.19 -5.14 -8.39
CA VAL A 93 -2.97 -5.77 -7.84
C VAL A 93 -2.10 -6.33 -8.95
N ASP A 94 -2.70 -7.05 -9.92
CA ASP A 94 -1.96 -7.60 -11.06
C ASP A 94 -1.25 -6.51 -11.86
N ASP A 95 -1.92 -5.38 -12.08
CA ASP A 95 -1.34 -4.21 -12.73
C ASP A 95 -0.19 -3.59 -11.92
N LEU A 96 -0.36 -3.45 -10.60
CA LEU A 96 0.68 -2.90 -9.72
C LEU A 96 1.92 -3.80 -9.67
N ILE A 97 1.75 -5.13 -9.63
CA ILE A 97 2.85 -6.10 -9.69
C ILE A 97 3.60 -5.96 -11.01
N ARG A 98 2.87 -5.89 -12.13
CA ARG A 98 3.45 -5.70 -13.46
C ARG A 98 4.25 -4.41 -13.56
N VAL A 99 3.69 -3.30 -13.06
CA VAL A 99 4.34 -1.97 -13.07
C VAL A 99 5.57 -1.95 -12.14
N ALA A 100 5.49 -2.55 -10.95
CA ALA A 100 6.62 -2.65 -10.03
C ALA A 100 7.80 -3.43 -10.63
N SER A 101 7.51 -4.44 -11.44
CA SER A 101 8.51 -5.32 -12.06
C SER A 101 9.10 -4.78 -13.37
N ASN A 102 8.45 -3.79 -13.99
CA ASN A 102 8.88 -3.22 -15.26
C ASN A 102 8.54 -1.73 -15.37
N GLU A 103 9.52 -0.87 -15.07
CA GLU A 103 9.40 0.60 -15.12
C GLU A 103 8.85 1.11 -16.46
N GLU A 104 9.25 0.51 -17.58
CA GLU A 104 8.83 0.94 -18.92
C GLU A 104 7.31 0.80 -19.14
N THR A 105 6.65 -0.06 -18.36
CA THR A 105 5.20 -0.26 -18.45
C THR A 105 4.43 0.99 -18.04
N HIS A 106 4.87 1.65 -16.96
CA HIS A 106 4.26 2.88 -16.47
C HIS A 106 5.23 3.64 -15.52
N PRO A 107 6.15 4.45 -16.06
CA PRO A 107 7.25 5.05 -15.26
C PRO A 107 6.77 5.88 -14.06
N VAL A 108 5.68 6.64 -14.24
CA VAL A 108 5.09 7.46 -13.17
C VAL A 108 4.59 6.60 -12.01
N MET A 109 3.79 5.57 -12.28
CA MET A 109 3.26 4.67 -11.26
C MET A 109 4.36 3.84 -10.61
N ASN A 110 5.37 3.41 -11.37
CA ASN A 110 6.54 2.75 -10.81
C ASN A 110 7.27 3.66 -9.80
N THR A 111 7.46 4.94 -10.15
CA THR A 111 8.04 5.94 -9.24
C THR A 111 7.19 6.12 -7.98
N ILE A 112 5.86 6.16 -8.11
CA ILE A 112 4.93 6.28 -6.98
C ILE A 112 5.04 5.08 -6.03
N ILE A 113 5.13 3.86 -6.57
CA ILE A 113 5.34 2.63 -5.77
C ILE A 113 6.65 2.74 -4.98
N HIS A 114 7.74 3.14 -5.61
CA HIS A 114 9.02 3.33 -4.90
C HIS A 114 8.96 4.44 -3.84
N ARG A 115 8.25 5.53 -4.12
CA ARG A 115 8.00 6.59 -3.13
C ARG A 115 7.17 6.08 -1.95
N GLY A 116 6.28 5.11 -2.18
CA GLY A 116 5.51 4.40 -1.16
C GLY A 116 6.35 3.59 -0.18
N ILE A 117 7.45 2.97 -0.66
CA ILE A 117 8.44 2.30 0.20
C ILE A 117 9.04 3.30 1.19
N ASN A 118 9.48 4.46 0.69
CA ASN A 118 9.99 5.54 1.55
C ASN A 118 8.90 6.11 2.46
N GLY A 119 7.65 6.19 1.97
CA GLY A 119 6.49 6.59 2.75
C GLY A 119 6.26 5.70 3.96
N HIS A 120 6.41 4.39 3.81
CA HIS A 120 6.30 3.44 4.91
C HIS A 120 7.40 3.65 5.96
N VAL A 121 8.65 3.89 5.52
CA VAL A 121 9.76 4.21 6.43
C VAL A 121 9.48 5.50 7.22
N GLN A 122 8.98 6.55 6.55
CA GLN A 122 8.62 7.82 7.17
C GLN A 122 7.50 7.64 8.20
N PHE A 123 6.48 6.84 7.85
CA PHE A 123 5.39 6.49 8.76
C PHE A 123 5.91 5.76 10.02
N ALA A 124 6.75 4.72 9.83
CA ALA A 124 7.30 3.93 10.93
C ALA A 124 8.25 4.72 11.85
N GLN A 125 8.82 5.82 11.36
CA GLN A 125 9.68 6.74 12.13
C GLN A 125 8.90 7.89 12.76
N GLU A 126 7.57 7.92 12.63
CA GLU A 126 6.71 9.03 13.07
C GLU A 126 7.04 10.38 12.39
N ASP A 127 7.78 10.36 11.27
CA ASP A 127 8.08 11.56 10.46
C ASP A 127 6.91 11.87 9.52
N HIS A 128 5.78 12.23 10.14
CA HIS A 128 4.54 12.51 9.43
C HIS A 128 4.62 13.77 8.54
N GLU A 129 5.55 14.68 8.84
CA GLU A 129 5.83 15.85 8.02
C GLU A 129 6.52 15.45 6.71
N ALA A 130 7.53 14.57 6.75
CA ALA A 130 8.14 14.04 5.53
C ALA A 130 7.16 13.17 4.73
N LEU A 131 6.35 12.35 5.40
CA LEU A 131 5.28 11.58 4.75
C LEU A 131 4.30 12.49 4.02
N GLY A 132 3.86 13.57 4.66
CA GLY A 132 2.96 14.57 4.07
C GLY A 132 3.56 15.23 2.83
N ARG A 133 4.81 15.72 2.93
CA ARG A 133 5.51 16.31 1.77
C ARG A 133 5.65 15.31 0.61
N ASN A 134 6.02 14.06 0.92
CA ASN A 134 6.18 13.01 -0.07
C ASN A 134 4.87 12.79 -0.86
N ILE A 135 3.73 12.63 -0.19
CA ILE A 135 2.49 12.37 -0.92
C ILE A 135 1.94 13.62 -1.63
N GLN A 136 2.10 14.81 -1.05
CA GLN A 136 1.63 16.06 -1.67
C GLN A 136 2.40 16.38 -2.96
N GLU A 137 3.72 16.18 -2.97
CA GLU A 137 4.54 16.33 -4.19
C GLU A 137 4.09 15.39 -5.31
N ILE A 138 3.75 14.14 -4.98
CA ILE A 138 3.23 13.18 -5.96
C ILE A 138 1.90 13.68 -6.53
N LEU A 139 0.96 14.06 -5.65
CA LEU A 139 -0.36 14.54 -6.06
C LEU A 139 -0.27 15.80 -6.93
N ALA A 140 0.67 16.71 -6.62
CA ALA A 140 0.90 17.91 -7.42
C ALA A 140 1.52 17.60 -8.79
N ALA A 141 2.31 16.52 -8.93
CA ALA A 141 2.93 16.13 -10.18
C ALA A 141 1.97 15.43 -11.14
N VAL A 142 1.01 14.64 -10.62
CA VAL A 142 0.02 13.92 -11.45
C VAL A 142 -1.16 14.78 -11.90
N GLN A 143 -1.32 15.98 -11.34
CA GLN A 143 -2.38 16.93 -11.70
C GLN A 143 -1.98 17.90 -12.82
N GLN A 144 -0.72 17.87 -13.27
CA GLN A 144 -0.20 18.69 -14.36
C GLN A 144 -0.40 18.02 -15.72
#